data_AF-A0A961L2Q6-F1
#
_entry.id   AF-A0A961L2Q6-F1
#
_cell.length_a   1.000
_cell.length_b   1.000
_cell.length_c   1.000
_cell.angle_alpha   90.00
_cell.angle_beta   90.00
_cell.angle_gamma   90.00
#
_symmetry.space_group_name_H-M   'P 1'
#
loop_
_entity.id
_entity.type
_entity.pdbx_description
1 polymer ?
#
loop_
_entity_poly.entity_id
_entity_poly.type
_entity_poly.pdbx_seq_one_letter_code
_entity_poly.pdbx_strand_id
1 'polypeptide(L)'
;MNAKALLFAVFFPAMVFAQGYAGLGGEAEGYRPVTRPAALAFPRDHGPHPGFRIEWWYLTANLSDADGKDFGIQWTLFRIPLSPAPEAPGWQSNQIWMGHAALTDADEHRYSETFARGGIGTAGVQLAPFRAWIDDWRMAALPGPGDALAEIALTAGGEGFAYDLHASASLPPVPQGEEGYSLKTPGGAASYYYSQPFYAVEGSLELDGRRIAVTGQAWLDREWSSQPLRPDNAGWDWFSLHLATGEKVMAYRFRKTDGSASLAGTWIDAGGRPSPLGDAEIAITERARSTVAGRAIPTAWHVEIPSRGFAVDTEPLNPQSWMGTTFAYWEGPIRFGGSHNGRGYLEMTGYE
;
A
#
# COMPACT_ATOMS: atom_id res chain seq x y z
N MET A 1 -48.20 40.42 32.03
CA MET A 1 -47.72 40.84 30.70
C MET A 1 -46.27 41.28 30.87
N ASN A 2 -45.22 40.81 30.19
CA ASN A 2 -44.99 39.71 29.26
C ASN A 2 -43.45 39.50 29.16
N ALA A 3 -43.04 38.24 28.93
CA ALA A 3 -41.84 37.77 28.20
C ALA A 3 -40.45 38.32 28.60
N LYS A 4 -39.57 37.57 29.29
CA LYS A 4 -38.66 36.52 28.74
C LYS A 4 -38.19 36.82 27.30
N ALA A 5 -36.96 37.31 27.16
CA ALA A 5 -36.16 37.23 25.94
C ALA A 5 -34.86 36.48 26.25
N LEU A 6 -34.89 35.17 26.00
CA LEU A 6 -33.70 34.34 25.83
C LEU A 6 -33.04 34.72 24.49
N LEU A 7 -31.73 34.97 24.50
CA LEU A 7 -30.91 34.89 23.29
C LEU A 7 -30.81 33.42 22.89
N PHE A 8 -31.44 33.04 21.79
CA PHE A 8 -31.14 31.80 21.07
C PHE A 8 -30.04 32.10 20.06
N ALA A 9 -28.80 31.75 20.38
CA ALA A 9 -27.75 31.58 19.37
C ALA A 9 -27.98 30.22 18.71
N VAL A 10 -28.54 30.24 17.51
CA VAL A 10 -28.69 29.05 16.66
C VAL A 10 -27.28 28.62 16.21
N PHE A 11 -26.78 27.52 16.77
CA PHE A 11 -25.66 26.78 16.22
C PHE A 11 -26.10 26.19 14.88
N PHE A 12 -25.65 26.78 13.76
CA PHE A 12 -25.65 26.06 12.50
C PHE A 12 -24.59 24.95 12.62
N PRO A 13 -24.93 23.67 12.40
CA PRO A 13 -23.92 22.64 12.25
C PRO A 13 -23.12 23.00 10.99
N ALA A 14 -21.82 23.24 11.15
CA ALA A 14 -20.91 23.24 10.02
C ALA A 14 -21.06 21.86 9.35
N MET A 15 -21.47 21.85 8.08
CA MET A 15 -21.47 20.62 7.28
C MET A 15 -20.02 20.14 7.25
N VAL A 16 -19.74 19.05 7.98
CA VAL A 16 -18.48 18.33 7.87
C VAL A 16 -18.55 17.64 6.51
N PHE A 17 -17.88 18.23 5.51
CA PHE A 17 -17.65 17.54 4.25
C PHE A 17 -16.81 16.29 4.54
N ALA A 18 -17.21 15.15 3.99
CA ALA A 18 -16.46 13.91 4.11
C ALA A 18 -15.03 14.13 3.60
N GLN A 19 -14.07 14.23 4.51
CA GLN A 19 -12.65 14.17 4.16
C GLN A 19 -12.40 12.72 3.74
N GLY A 20 -12.17 12.49 2.45
CA GLY A 20 -11.81 11.15 1.96
C GLY A 20 -10.62 10.56 2.73
N TYR A 21 -10.56 9.24 2.78
CA TYR A 21 -9.62 8.46 3.60
C TYR A 21 -8.17 8.95 3.44
N ALA A 22 -7.43 9.13 4.55
CA ALA A 22 -6.02 9.54 4.56
C ALA A 22 -5.65 10.78 3.73
N GLY A 23 -6.55 11.76 3.59
CA GLY A 23 -6.30 12.96 2.77
C GLY A 23 -6.37 12.72 1.26
N LEU A 24 -6.73 11.49 0.87
CA LEU A 24 -7.06 11.08 -0.48
C LEU A 24 -8.39 11.68 -0.96
N GLY A 25 -9.04 12.63 -0.27
CA GLY A 25 -10.37 13.13 -0.62
C GLY A 25 -10.49 14.58 -1.13
N GLY A 26 -9.45 15.39 -1.08
CA GLY A 26 -9.57 16.85 -1.34
C GLY A 26 -9.30 17.31 -2.79
N GLU A 27 -9.58 18.59 -3.05
CA GLU A 27 -9.51 19.20 -4.40
C GLU A 27 -8.14 19.12 -5.08
N ALA A 28 -8.12 18.81 -6.38
CA ALA A 28 -6.89 18.60 -7.16
C ALA A 28 -6.29 19.89 -7.76
N GLU A 29 -6.88 21.07 -7.50
CA GLU A 29 -6.46 22.33 -8.12
C GLU A 29 -4.99 22.66 -7.78
N GLY A 30 -4.22 23.03 -8.80
CA GLY A 30 -2.79 23.34 -8.69
C GLY A 30 -1.84 22.13 -8.74
N TYR A 31 -2.34 20.89 -8.60
CA TYR A 31 -1.52 19.68 -8.78
C TYR A 31 -1.52 19.21 -10.24
N ARG A 32 -0.49 18.45 -10.63
CA ARG A 32 -0.37 17.86 -11.97
C ARG A 32 -1.44 16.78 -12.16
N PRO A 33 -2.22 16.78 -13.24
CA PRO A 33 -3.18 15.72 -13.49
C PRO A 33 -2.48 14.42 -13.87
N VAL A 34 -3.17 13.30 -13.65
CA VAL A 34 -2.80 12.00 -14.22
C VAL A 34 -3.40 11.92 -15.63
N THR A 35 -2.55 11.72 -16.64
CA THR A 35 -2.91 11.77 -18.06
C THR A 35 -2.46 10.50 -18.77
N ARG A 36 -3.08 10.19 -19.91
CA ARG A 36 -2.59 9.11 -20.79
C ARG A 36 -1.77 9.71 -21.95
N PRO A 37 -0.68 9.04 -22.39
CA PRO A 37 -0.05 7.87 -21.77
C PRO A 37 0.75 8.24 -20.51
N ALA A 38 1.10 7.25 -19.67
CA ALA A 38 1.83 7.49 -18.41
C ALA A 38 3.29 7.92 -18.56
N ALA A 39 3.92 7.57 -19.68
CA ALA A 39 5.30 7.94 -20.00
C ALA A 39 6.30 7.61 -18.87
N LEU A 40 6.12 6.45 -18.22
CA LEU A 40 7.03 5.96 -17.20
C LEU A 40 8.46 5.82 -17.76
N ALA A 41 9.46 6.27 -17.00
CA ALA A 41 10.87 6.15 -17.35
C ALA A 41 11.72 5.92 -16.10
N PHE A 42 12.57 4.90 -16.17
CA PHE A 42 13.49 4.53 -15.10
C PHE A 42 14.92 4.99 -15.44
N PRO A 43 15.69 5.50 -14.47
CA PRO A 43 15.40 5.50 -13.03
C PRO A 43 14.56 6.70 -12.53
N ARG A 44 14.21 7.67 -13.39
CA ARG A 44 13.53 8.92 -13.01
C ARG A 44 12.34 8.67 -12.06
N ASP A 45 11.47 7.73 -12.39
CA ASP A 45 10.22 7.48 -11.68
C ASP A 45 10.36 6.56 -10.45
N HIS A 46 11.59 6.24 -10.04
CA HIS A 46 11.84 5.78 -8.66
C HIS A 46 11.85 6.94 -7.66
N GLY A 47 12.19 8.15 -8.13
CA GLY A 47 12.24 9.35 -7.30
C GLY A 47 10.86 9.86 -6.89
N PRO A 48 10.83 10.95 -6.11
CA PRO A 48 9.58 11.61 -5.74
C PRO A 48 9.00 12.43 -6.90
N HIS A 49 7.67 12.52 -6.94
CA HIS A 49 6.91 13.29 -7.92
C HIS A 49 6.17 14.49 -7.27
N PRO A 50 6.87 15.56 -6.83
CA PRO A 50 6.32 16.61 -5.96
C PRO A 50 5.15 17.41 -6.55
N GLY A 51 4.96 17.34 -7.87
CA GLY A 51 3.81 17.95 -8.54
C GLY A 51 2.49 17.19 -8.32
N PHE A 52 2.50 16.03 -7.66
CA PHE A 52 1.31 15.23 -7.38
C PHE A 52 0.91 15.30 -5.91
N ARG A 53 -0.39 15.21 -5.67
CA ARG A 53 -0.98 15.36 -4.33
C ARG A 53 -0.65 14.17 -3.42
N ILE A 54 -0.43 12.98 -3.95
CA ILE A 54 -0.30 11.77 -3.15
C ILE A 54 0.70 10.86 -3.84
N GLU A 55 1.58 10.27 -3.04
CA GLU A 55 2.57 9.32 -3.52
C GLU A 55 2.96 8.36 -2.40
N TRP A 56 3.18 7.08 -2.72
CA TRP A 56 3.61 6.11 -1.73
C TRP A 56 4.56 5.03 -2.23
N TRP A 57 5.50 4.66 -1.37
CA TRP A 57 6.39 3.51 -1.49
C TRP A 57 5.86 2.45 -0.54
N TYR A 58 5.45 1.30 -1.08
CA TYR A 58 4.80 0.27 -0.29
C TYR A 58 5.42 -1.09 -0.57
N LEU A 59 6.10 -1.68 0.41
CA LEU A 59 6.70 -3.01 0.28
C LEU A 59 6.05 -3.98 1.26
N THR A 60 5.57 -5.10 0.74
CA THR A 60 5.13 -6.25 1.54
C THR A 60 6.05 -7.44 1.32
N ALA A 61 6.31 -8.24 2.35
CA ALA A 61 7.09 -9.47 2.20
C ALA A 61 6.45 -10.65 2.92
N ASN A 62 6.49 -11.81 2.27
CA ASN A 62 6.18 -13.10 2.86
C ASN A 62 7.49 -13.84 3.15
N LEU A 63 7.74 -14.14 4.41
CA LEU A 63 9.02 -14.64 4.90
C LEU A 63 8.83 -15.97 5.65
N SER A 64 9.91 -16.73 5.77
CA SER A 64 9.99 -17.90 6.65
C SER A 64 11.40 -18.07 7.23
N ASP A 65 11.47 -18.63 8.43
CA ASP A 65 12.73 -19.05 9.04
C ASP A 65 13.15 -20.47 8.63
N ALA A 66 14.27 -20.96 9.20
CA ALA A 66 14.80 -22.29 8.91
C ALA A 66 13.95 -23.44 9.45
N ASP A 67 13.10 -23.19 10.45
CA ASP A 67 12.17 -24.17 11.01
C ASP A 67 10.83 -24.18 10.25
N GLY A 68 10.68 -23.29 9.26
CA GLY A 68 9.48 -23.16 8.43
C GLY A 68 8.38 -22.31 9.07
N LYS A 69 8.66 -21.58 10.16
CA LYS A 69 7.71 -20.61 10.72
C LYS A 69 7.59 -19.43 9.78
N ASP A 70 6.35 -19.00 9.53
CA ASP A 70 6.04 -17.94 8.59
C ASP A 70 5.91 -16.58 9.26
N PHE A 71 6.31 -15.56 8.51
CA PHE A 71 6.21 -14.18 8.91
C PHE A 71 5.75 -13.33 7.73
N GLY A 72 5.17 -12.18 8.03
CA GLY A 72 4.93 -11.11 7.06
C GLY A 72 5.44 -9.79 7.60
N ILE A 73 5.97 -8.96 6.70
CA ILE A 73 6.23 -7.55 7.01
C ILE A 73 5.58 -6.66 5.98
N GLN A 74 5.30 -5.43 6.39
CA GLN A 74 4.99 -4.35 5.47
C GLN A 74 5.81 -3.11 5.87
N TRP A 75 6.23 -2.34 4.87
CA TRP A 75 6.87 -1.05 5.01
C TRP A 75 6.20 -0.06 4.07
N THR A 76 5.65 1.02 4.62
CA THR A 76 4.97 2.05 3.83
C THR A 76 5.51 3.44 4.15
N LEU A 77 5.72 4.24 3.10
CA LEU A 77 6.02 5.67 3.19
C LEU A 77 5.10 6.45 2.25
N PHE A 78 4.29 7.34 2.82
CA PHE A 78 3.45 8.29 2.11
C PHE A 78 4.06 9.68 2.08
N ARG A 79 3.91 10.37 0.96
CA ARG A 79 4.12 11.82 0.84
C ARG A 79 2.80 12.53 0.59
N ILE A 80 2.50 13.51 1.43
CA ILE A 80 1.30 14.33 1.36
C ILE A 80 1.72 15.82 1.43
N PRO A 81 1.61 16.59 0.33
CA PRO A 81 1.81 18.02 0.33
C PRO A 81 0.60 18.75 0.93
N LEU A 82 0.85 19.74 1.78
CA LEU A 82 -0.15 20.64 2.36
C LEU A 82 -0.72 21.64 1.36
N SER A 83 -0.02 21.88 0.25
CA SER A 83 -0.43 22.81 -0.81
C SER A 83 0.22 22.42 -2.15
N PRO A 84 -0.33 22.87 -3.29
CA PRO A 84 0.28 22.66 -4.61
C PRO A 84 1.48 23.56 -4.90
N ALA A 85 1.83 24.46 -3.97
CA ALA A 85 2.97 25.36 -4.13
C ALA A 85 4.28 24.55 -4.21
N PRO A 86 5.31 25.05 -4.93
CA PRO A 86 6.63 24.47 -4.89
C PRO A 86 7.12 24.30 -3.45
N GLU A 87 7.83 23.20 -3.18
CA GLU A 87 8.35 22.93 -1.84
C GLU A 87 9.32 24.05 -1.40
N ALA A 88 9.05 24.62 -0.23
CA ALA A 88 9.95 25.55 0.42
C ALA A 88 11.00 24.79 1.25
N PRO A 89 12.23 25.31 1.37
CA PRO A 89 13.28 24.65 2.13
C PRO A 89 13.05 24.73 3.65
N GLY A 90 13.65 23.81 4.39
CA GLY A 90 13.65 23.82 5.86
C GLY A 90 12.27 23.64 6.47
N TRP A 91 12.02 24.31 7.60
CA TRP A 91 10.77 24.24 8.35
C TRP A 91 9.53 24.72 7.59
N GLN A 92 9.72 25.48 6.52
CA GLN A 92 8.63 25.96 5.67
C GLN A 92 8.17 24.94 4.63
N SER A 93 8.83 23.76 4.56
CA SER A 93 8.38 22.70 3.65
C SER A 93 6.91 22.38 3.87
N ASN A 94 6.20 22.35 2.75
CA ASN A 94 4.80 21.97 2.68
C ASN A 94 4.63 20.46 2.57
N GLN A 95 5.70 19.66 2.63
CA GLN A 95 5.61 18.20 2.55
C GLN A 95 5.43 17.60 3.94
N ILE A 96 4.44 16.73 4.09
CA ILE A 96 4.26 15.85 5.22
C ILE A 96 4.55 14.42 4.77
N TRP A 97 5.24 13.69 5.62
CA TRP A 97 5.56 12.28 5.44
C TRP A 97 4.89 11.49 6.55
N MET A 98 4.32 10.35 6.17
CA MET A 98 3.74 9.38 7.09
C MET A 98 4.36 8.03 6.75
N GLY A 99 4.86 7.33 7.76
CA GLY A 99 5.37 5.98 7.61
C GLY A 99 4.66 5.04 8.57
N HIS A 100 4.38 3.83 8.12
CA HIS A 100 4.02 2.73 9.02
C HIS A 100 4.71 1.45 8.61
N ALA A 101 5.06 0.65 9.61
CA ALA A 101 5.73 -0.63 9.45
C ALA A 101 5.03 -1.66 10.35
N ALA A 102 4.98 -2.91 9.91
CA ALA A 102 4.44 -4.00 10.71
C ALA A 102 5.21 -5.30 10.53
N LEU A 103 5.16 -6.15 11.55
CA LEU A 103 5.65 -7.52 11.56
C LEU A 103 4.55 -8.44 12.10
N THR A 104 4.22 -9.46 11.34
CA THR A 104 3.18 -10.45 11.64
C THR A 104 3.78 -11.85 11.71
N ASP A 105 3.44 -12.61 12.73
CA ASP A 105 3.50 -14.07 12.69
C ASP A 105 2.09 -14.66 12.95
N ALA A 106 1.97 -15.98 13.08
CA ALA A 106 0.68 -16.64 13.31
C ALA A 106 -0.02 -16.21 14.61
N ASP A 107 0.73 -15.75 15.61
CA ASP A 107 0.25 -15.47 16.95
C ASP A 107 0.08 -13.96 17.18
N GLU A 108 0.97 -13.14 16.63
CA GLU A 108 1.06 -11.71 16.89
C GLU A 108 1.16 -10.86 15.63
N HIS A 109 0.65 -9.63 15.74
CA HIS A 109 0.82 -8.57 14.76
C HIS A 109 1.25 -7.30 15.49
N ARG A 110 2.48 -6.84 15.22
CA ARG A 110 3.06 -5.63 15.81
C ARG A 110 3.23 -4.58 14.73
N TYR A 111 2.93 -3.33 15.05
CA TYR A 111 3.02 -2.24 14.10
C TYR A 111 3.51 -0.96 14.77
N SER A 112 3.98 -0.02 13.97
CA SER A 112 4.37 1.32 14.38
C SER A 112 3.99 2.33 13.30
N GLU A 113 3.77 3.59 13.71
CA GLU A 113 3.49 4.73 12.83
C GLU A 113 4.36 5.91 13.22
N THR A 114 4.86 6.64 12.24
CA THR A 114 5.62 7.88 12.43
C THR A 114 5.20 8.94 11.42
N PHE A 115 5.33 10.21 11.82
CA PHE A 115 5.07 11.37 11.00
C PHE A 115 6.26 12.32 11.04
N ALA A 116 6.62 12.87 9.89
CA ALA A 116 7.71 13.82 9.77
C ALA A 116 7.37 14.95 8.80
N ARG A 117 7.95 16.12 9.05
CA ARG A 117 7.95 17.22 8.07
C ARG A 117 9.09 17.03 7.07
N GLY A 118 8.85 17.39 5.82
CA GLY A 118 9.90 17.53 4.82
C GLY A 118 10.86 18.69 5.10
N GLY A 119 11.84 18.88 4.22
CA GLY A 119 12.74 20.05 4.21
C GLY A 119 13.80 20.14 5.31
N ILE A 120 13.70 19.39 6.41
CA ILE A 120 14.66 19.41 7.53
C ILE A 120 15.52 18.14 7.64
N GLY A 121 15.34 17.18 6.73
CA GLY A 121 16.16 15.96 6.64
C GLY A 121 15.62 14.75 7.40
N THR A 122 14.55 14.88 8.18
CA THR A 122 13.94 13.78 8.95
C THR A 122 13.24 12.74 8.08
N ALA A 123 12.67 13.16 6.94
CA ALA A 123 12.06 12.28 5.97
C ALA A 123 12.28 12.80 4.55
N GLY A 124 12.24 11.89 3.59
CA GLY A 124 12.38 12.24 2.18
C GLY A 124 12.62 11.04 1.27
N VAL A 125 12.71 11.36 -0.01
CA VAL A 125 13.17 10.43 -1.05
C VAL A 125 14.22 11.12 -1.91
N GLN A 126 15.35 10.45 -2.10
CA GLN A 126 16.44 10.84 -2.97
C GLN A 126 16.59 9.77 -4.06
N LEU A 127 16.86 10.18 -5.30
CA LEU A 127 16.98 9.25 -6.42
C LEU A 127 18.38 8.64 -6.59
N ALA A 128 19.46 9.39 -6.32
CA ALA A 128 20.82 8.97 -6.65
C ALA A 128 21.82 9.27 -5.52
N PRO A 129 22.31 8.26 -4.78
CA PRO A 129 21.75 6.89 -4.73
C PRO A 129 20.31 6.91 -4.21
N PHE A 130 19.51 5.91 -4.60
CA PHE A 130 18.12 5.84 -4.15
C PHE A 130 18.05 5.64 -2.64
N ARG A 131 17.22 6.45 -1.99
CA ARG A 131 16.91 6.33 -0.56
C ARG A 131 15.53 6.91 -0.30
N ALA A 132 14.64 6.15 0.31
CA ALA A 132 13.42 6.62 0.95
C ALA A 132 13.56 6.42 2.47
N TRP A 133 13.22 7.43 3.26
CA TRP A 133 13.40 7.35 4.72
C TRP A 133 12.41 8.22 5.49
N ILE A 134 12.18 7.83 6.73
CA ILE A 134 11.54 8.61 7.79
C ILE A 134 12.18 8.19 9.12
N ASP A 135 12.72 9.15 9.84
CA ASP A 135 13.54 8.91 11.03
C ASP A 135 14.69 7.91 10.75
N ASP A 136 14.72 6.77 11.46
CA ASP A 136 15.66 5.68 11.32
C ASP A 136 15.20 4.57 10.36
N TRP A 137 13.95 4.62 9.89
CA TRP A 137 13.42 3.67 8.90
C TRP A 137 13.90 4.04 7.50
N ARG A 138 14.22 3.02 6.70
CA ARG A 138 14.88 3.25 5.41
C ARG A 138 14.60 2.14 4.42
N MET A 139 14.37 2.54 3.17
CA MET A 139 14.57 1.73 1.97
C MET A 139 15.68 2.39 1.15
N ALA A 140 16.80 1.70 0.92
CA ALA A 140 17.96 2.28 0.24
C ALA A 140 18.54 1.32 -0.79
N ALA A 141 18.96 1.86 -1.94
CA ALA A 141 19.73 1.10 -2.91
C ALA A 141 21.05 0.63 -2.31
N LEU A 142 21.38 -0.64 -2.57
CA LEU A 142 22.70 -1.19 -2.34
C LEU A 142 23.57 -0.94 -3.58
N PRO A 143 24.90 -0.79 -3.43
CA PRO A 143 25.80 -0.71 -4.57
C PRO A 143 25.70 -1.97 -5.43
N GLY A 144 25.39 -1.81 -6.71
CA GLY A 144 25.26 -2.93 -7.63
C GLY A 144 25.05 -2.46 -9.07
N PRO A 145 25.25 -3.36 -10.06
CA PRO A 145 24.83 -3.08 -11.43
C PRO A 145 23.30 -3.13 -11.55
N GLY A 146 22.74 -2.35 -12.47
CA GLY A 146 21.32 -2.44 -12.81
C GLY A 146 20.49 -1.25 -12.33
N ASP A 147 19.19 -1.51 -12.16
CA ASP A 147 18.20 -0.52 -11.75
C ASP A 147 18.38 -0.07 -10.29
N ALA A 148 17.98 1.15 -9.96
CA ALA A 148 18.16 1.72 -8.62
C ALA A 148 17.40 0.97 -7.52
N LEU A 149 16.36 0.21 -7.87
CA LEU A 149 15.61 -0.64 -6.96
C LEU A 149 15.90 -2.13 -7.17
N ALA A 150 16.92 -2.50 -7.97
CA ALA A 150 17.25 -3.90 -8.16
C ALA A 150 17.76 -4.58 -6.88
N GLU A 151 18.57 -3.86 -6.10
CA GLU A 151 19.15 -4.36 -4.85
C GLU A 151 18.88 -3.31 -3.76
N ILE A 152 18.06 -3.66 -2.77
CA ILE A 152 17.67 -2.73 -1.70
C ILE A 152 17.91 -3.31 -0.31
N ALA A 153 18.32 -2.45 0.62
CA ALA A 153 18.27 -2.70 2.05
C ALA A 153 17.05 -1.99 2.65
N LEU A 154 16.30 -2.69 3.49
CA LEU A 154 15.06 -2.26 4.11
C LEU A 154 15.14 -2.43 5.63
N THR A 155 14.96 -1.34 6.36
CA THR A 155 14.95 -1.31 7.83
C THR A 155 13.73 -0.57 8.36
N ALA A 156 13.09 -1.13 9.38
CA ALA A 156 12.17 -0.41 10.26
C ALA A 156 11.99 -1.16 11.58
N GLY A 157 11.37 -0.51 12.56
CA GLY A 157 11.06 -1.12 13.84
C GLY A 157 10.17 -0.26 14.72
N GLY A 158 9.73 -0.83 15.83
CA GLY A 158 8.88 -0.20 16.82
C GLY A 158 8.95 -0.96 18.14
N GLU A 159 7.91 -0.82 18.96
CA GLU A 159 7.86 -1.53 20.23
C GLU A 159 7.82 -3.06 20.00
N GLY A 160 8.87 -3.74 20.48
CA GLY A 160 8.98 -5.19 20.43
C GLY A 160 9.32 -5.78 19.06
N PHE A 161 9.46 -5.00 17.98
CA PHE A 161 9.80 -5.55 16.67
C PHE A 161 10.78 -4.69 15.89
N ALA A 162 11.59 -5.33 15.06
CA ALA A 162 12.36 -4.68 14.00
C ALA A 162 12.64 -5.66 12.86
N TYR A 163 13.05 -5.13 11.71
CA TYR A 163 13.59 -5.93 10.63
C TYR A 163 14.71 -5.21 9.90
N ASP A 164 15.67 -6.00 9.44
CA ASP A 164 16.79 -5.61 8.59
C ASP A 164 16.89 -6.64 7.46
N LEU A 165 16.43 -6.24 6.28
CA LEU A 165 16.19 -7.11 5.14
C LEU A 165 16.92 -6.60 3.91
N HIS A 166 17.43 -7.52 3.12
CA HIS A 166 17.94 -7.27 1.78
C HIS A 166 16.97 -7.89 0.78
N ALA A 167 16.60 -7.13 -0.25
CA ALA A 167 15.74 -7.61 -1.32
C ALA A 167 16.42 -7.42 -2.68
N SER A 168 16.48 -8.51 -3.44
CA SER A 168 17.13 -8.60 -4.76
C SER A 168 16.10 -8.94 -5.83
N ALA A 169 15.88 -8.04 -6.78
CA ALA A 169 14.92 -8.19 -7.85
C ALA A 169 15.54 -8.92 -9.04
N SER A 170 14.86 -9.98 -9.49
CA SER A 170 15.30 -10.79 -10.62
C SER A 170 14.82 -10.30 -11.99
N LEU A 171 13.84 -9.39 -12.02
CA LEU A 171 13.22 -8.86 -13.23
C LEU A 171 13.01 -7.34 -13.12
N PRO A 172 12.80 -6.62 -14.24
CA PRO A 172 12.52 -5.18 -14.22
C PRO A 172 11.18 -4.81 -13.53
N PRO A 173 10.97 -3.52 -13.20
CA PRO A 173 9.67 -3.03 -12.76
C PRO A 173 8.58 -3.28 -13.79
N VAL A 174 7.38 -3.59 -13.31
CA VAL A 174 6.20 -3.93 -14.12
C VAL A 174 5.20 -2.78 -14.08
N PRO A 175 4.90 -2.11 -15.21
CA PRO A 175 3.87 -1.08 -15.26
C PRO A 175 2.48 -1.70 -15.03
N GLN A 176 1.68 -1.06 -14.17
CA GLN A 176 0.30 -1.47 -13.89
C GLN A 176 -0.69 -0.79 -14.83
N GLY A 177 -1.85 -1.41 -15.05
CA GLY A 177 -2.86 -0.85 -15.95
C GLY A 177 -2.34 -0.66 -17.38
N GLU A 178 -2.78 0.39 -18.05
CA GLU A 178 -2.36 0.72 -19.41
C GLU A 178 -0.99 1.41 -19.40
N GLU A 179 0.08 0.60 -19.45
CA GLU A 179 1.48 1.05 -19.48
C GLU A 179 1.85 2.01 -18.33
N GLY A 180 1.30 1.77 -17.14
CA GLY A 180 1.54 2.56 -15.94
C GLY A 180 0.40 3.53 -15.63
N TYR A 181 -0.55 3.74 -16.54
CA TYR A 181 -1.79 4.44 -16.23
C TYR A 181 -2.80 3.45 -15.65
N SER A 182 -3.04 3.55 -14.34
CA SER A 182 -3.97 2.67 -13.62
C SER A 182 -5.27 3.40 -13.30
N LEU A 183 -6.37 2.97 -13.93
CA LEU A 183 -7.70 3.49 -13.65
C LEU A 183 -8.32 2.72 -12.47
N LYS A 184 -8.63 3.41 -11.38
CA LYS A 184 -9.20 2.75 -10.18
C LYS A 184 -10.67 2.42 -10.32
N THR A 185 -11.42 3.31 -10.96
CA THR A 185 -12.87 3.16 -11.16
C THR A 185 -13.25 3.71 -12.55
N PRO A 186 -14.24 3.12 -13.25
CA PRO A 186 -14.73 3.64 -14.52
C PRO A 186 -15.13 5.12 -14.43
N GLY A 187 -14.54 5.96 -15.28
CA GLY A 187 -14.77 7.41 -15.28
C GLY A 187 -14.24 8.15 -14.04
N GLY A 188 -13.53 7.45 -13.15
CA GLY A 188 -13.06 7.97 -11.86
C GLY A 188 -11.57 8.25 -11.81
N ALA A 189 -11.02 8.18 -10.60
CA ALA A 189 -9.63 8.53 -10.34
C ALA A 189 -8.66 7.54 -10.98
N ALA A 190 -7.54 8.05 -11.50
CA ALA A 190 -6.43 7.27 -11.99
C ALA A 190 -5.14 7.65 -11.26
N SER A 191 -4.16 6.76 -11.35
CA SER A 191 -2.82 6.96 -10.83
C SER A 191 -1.78 6.54 -11.87
N TYR A 192 -0.57 7.06 -11.70
CA TYR A 192 0.60 6.43 -12.28
C TYR A 192 1.10 5.37 -11.33
N TYR A 193 1.34 4.16 -11.84
CA TYR A 193 1.54 2.98 -10.99
C TYR A 193 2.42 1.93 -11.68
N TYR A 194 3.47 1.50 -10.98
CA TYR A 194 4.20 0.28 -11.30
C TYR A 194 4.49 -0.54 -10.03
N SER A 195 4.87 -1.79 -10.23
CA SER A 195 5.29 -2.69 -9.17
C SER A 195 6.67 -3.28 -9.44
N GLN A 196 7.35 -3.74 -8.40
CA GLN A 196 8.54 -4.59 -8.46
C GLN A 196 8.22 -5.89 -7.69
N PRO A 197 7.60 -6.89 -8.34
CA PRO A 197 6.97 -8.02 -7.65
C PRO A 197 7.84 -9.30 -7.55
N PHE A 198 9.07 -9.25 -8.08
CA PHE A 198 9.98 -10.40 -8.18
C PHE A 198 11.22 -10.25 -7.29
N TYR A 199 11.03 -9.78 -6.05
CA TYR A 199 12.10 -9.77 -5.05
C TYR A 199 12.26 -11.13 -4.39
N ALA A 200 13.50 -11.62 -4.34
CA ALA A 200 13.93 -12.55 -3.30
C ALA A 200 14.40 -11.73 -2.09
N VAL A 201 14.09 -12.20 -0.88
CA VAL A 201 14.42 -11.51 0.36
C VAL A 201 15.24 -12.42 1.26
N GLU A 202 16.25 -11.85 1.91
CA GLU A 202 16.97 -12.45 3.03
C GLU A 202 17.24 -11.41 4.11
N GLY A 203 17.50 -11.84 5.34
CA GLY A 203 17.90 -10.94 6.41
C GLY A 203 17.48 -11.45 7.77
N SER A 204 17.11 -10.52 8.66
CA SER A 204 16.68 -10.87 10.00
C SER A 204 15.52 -10.04 10.51
N LEU A 205 14.67 -10.69 11.27
CA LEU A 205 13.65 -10.08 12.12
C LEU A 205 14.17 -10.01 13.55
N GLU A 206 13.67 -9.05 14.31
CA GLU A 206 13.78 -9.00 15.77
C GLU A 206 12.37 -9.02 16.36
N LEU A 207 12.13 -9.95 17.28
CA LEU A 207 10.88 -10.07 18.04
C LEU A 207 11.23 -10.34 19.50
N ASP A 208 10.84 -9.42 20.41
CA ASP A 208 11.16 -9.48 21.84
C ASP A 208 12.65 -9.70 22.13
N GLY A 209 13.52 -9.01 21.38
CA GLY A 209 14.98 -9.12 21.50
C GLY A 209 15.56 -10.43 20.94
N ARG A 210 14.74 -11.31 20.35
CA ARG A 210 15.22 -12.49 19.63
C ARG A 210 15.41 -12.15 18.16
N ARG A 211 16.64 -12.37 17.67
CA ARG A 211 16.95 -12.27 16.25
C ARG A 211 16.61 -13.58 15.53
N ILE A 212 15.86 -13.48 14.43
CA ILE A 212 15.38 -14.61 13.63
C ILE A 212 15.87 -14.40 12.21
N ALA A 213 16.69 -15.31 11.69
CA ALA A 213 17.11 -15.28 10.29
C ALA A 213 15.97 -15.75 9.39
N VAL A 214 15.71 -15.02 8.30
CA VAL A 214 14.58 -15.28 7.42
C VAL A 214 14.96 -15.17 5.96
N THR A 215 14.20 -15.87 5.11
CA THR A 215 14.22 -15.72 3.66
C THR A 215 12.79 -15.66 3.13
N GLY A 216 12.59 -15.16 1.91
CA GLY A 216 11.26 -15.14 1.31
C GLY A 216 11.15 -14.33 0.03
N GLN A 217 9.96 -13.77 -0.18
CA GLN A 217 9.62 -12.98 -1.35
C GLN A 217 9.02 -11.64 -0.93
N ALA A 218 9.26 -10.61 -1.73
CA ALA A 218 8.65 -9.30 -1.53
C ALA A 218 8.03 -8.74 -2.80
N TRP A 219 7.15 -7.78 -2.58
CA TRP A 219 6.46 -7.00 -3.59
C TRP A 219 6.59 -5.53 -3.20
N LEU A 220 7.07 -4.70 -4.11
CA LEU A 220 7.00 -3.25 -3.96
C LEU A 220 5.98 -2.66 -4.92
N ASP A 221 5.18 -1.74 -4.42
CA ASP A 221 4.33 -0.85 -5.19
C ASP A 221 4.78 0.59 -5.11
N ARG A 222 4.62 1.27 -6.25
CA ARG A 222 4.94 2.67 -6.45
C ARG A 222 3.82 3.33 -7.19
N GLU A 223 3.12 4.23 -6.49
CA GLU A 223 1.96 4.89 -7.04
C GLU A 223 1.95 6.38 -6.67
N TRP A 224 1.51 7.22 -7.62
CA TRP A 224 1.25 8.64 -7.37
C TRP A 224 0.04 9.15 -8.16
N SER A 225 -0.71 10.06 -7.56
CA SER A 225 -1.88 10.70 -8.16
C SER A 225 -2.15 12.08 -7.56
N SER A 226 -2.97 12.84 -8.27
CA SER A 226 -3.53 14.12 -7.78
C SER A 226 -5.03 14.06 -7.57
N GLN A 227 -5.68 12.98 -8.00
CA GLN A 227 -7.12 12.86 -7.91
C GLN A 227 -7.49 12.23 -6.57
N PRO A 228 -8.38 12.88 -5.80
CA PRO A 228 -8.89 12.24 -4.63
C PRO A 228 -9.68 10.97 -4.98
N LEU A 229 -9.57 9.94 -4.14
CA LEU A 229 -10.63 8.98 -3.94
C LEU A 229 -11.93 9.75 -3.71
N ARG A 230 -12.94 9.41 -4.52
CA ARG A 230 -14.20 10.14 -4.54
C ARG A 230 -14.92 10.04 -3.19
N PRO A 231 -15.80 10.99 -2.84
CA PRO A 231 -16.55 10.97 -1.58
C PRO A 231 -17.44 9.73 -1.40
N ASP A 232 -17.83 9.07 -2.50
CA ASP A 232 -18.60 7.83 -2.48
C ASP A 232 -17.74 6.59 -2.27
N ASN A 233 -16.41 6.72 -2.13
CA ASN A 233 -15.52 5.61 -1.82
C ASN A 233 -15.58 5.24 -0.34
N ALA A 234 -15.95 3.99 -0.05
CA ALA A 234 -15.98 3.43 1.29
C ALA A 234 -14.61 2.88 1.73
N GLY A 235 -13.73 2.53 0.79
CA GLY A 235 -12.42 1.93 1.05
C GLY A 235 -12.01 0.98 -0.07
N TRP A 236 -10.87 0.29 0.10
CA TRP A 236 -10.43 -0.73 -0.84
C TRP A 236 -10.02 -2.03 -0.16
N ASP A 237 -10.00 -3.10 -0.94
CA ASP A 237 -9.36 -4.38 -0.63
C ASP A 237 -8.28 -4.59 -1.71
N TRP A 238 -7.02 -4.73 -1.31
CA TRP A 238 -5.89 -4.93 -2.21
C TRP A 238 -5.20 -6.26 -1.96
N PHE A 239 -4.81 -6.93 -3.03
CA PHE A 239 -4.13 -8.21 -3.01
C PHE A 239 -2.85 -8.12 -3.84
N SER A 240 -1.73 -8.59 -3.28
CA SER A 240 -0.54 -9.00 -4.03
C SER A 240 -0.31 -10.49 -3.81
N LEU A 241 -0.29 -11.26 -4.90
CA LEU A 241 -0.22 -12.72 -4.84
C LEU A 241 1.02 -13.23 -5.58
N HIS A 242 1.82 -14.03 -4.89
CA HIS A 242 2.92 -14.81 -5.43
C HIS A 242 2.45 -16.23 -5.69
N LEU A 243 2.24 -16.58 -6.97
CA LEU A 243 1.86 -17.93 -7.35
C LEU A 243 3.08 -18.85 -7.35
N ALA A 244 2.90 -20.10 -6.91
CA ALA A 244 3.98 -21.10 -6.88
C ALA A 244 4.55 -21.42 -8.28
N THR A 245 3.79 -21.15 -9.34
CA THR A 245 4.17 -21.31 -10.75
C THR A 245 5.05 -20.17 -11.27
N GLY A 246 5.23 -19.09 -10.49
CA GLY A 246 6.11 -17.97 -10.81
C GLY A 246 5.36 -16.69 -11.20
N GLU A 247 4.11 -16.80 -11.64
CA GLU A 247 3.24 -15.65 -11.91
C GLU A 247 2.97 -14.82 -10.66
N LYS A 248 2.50 -13.59 -10.90
CA LYS A 248 2.18 -12.60 -9.91
C LYS A 248 0.80 -12.03 -10.24
N VAL A 249 -0.03 -11.81 -9.24
CA VAL A 249 -1.36 -11.17 -9.42
C VAL A 249 -1.45 -10.00 -8.47
N MET A 250 -1.75 -8.83 -9.01
CA MET A 250 -2.24 -7.71 -8.23
C MET A 250 -3.73 -7.55 -8.51
N ALA A 251 -4.54 -7.37 -7.47
CA ALA A 251 -5.96 -7.09 -7.61
C ALA A 251 -6.45 -6.07 -6.58
N TYR A 252 -7.37 -5.21 -7.00
CA TYR A 252 -8.08 -4.25 -6.17
C TYR A 252 -9.58 -4.47 -6.26
N ARG A 253 -10.25 -4.26 -5.12
CA ARG A 253 -11.69 -4.01 -5.02
C ARG A 253 -11.91 -2.66 -4.37
N PHE A 254 -12.35 -1.68 -5.16
CA PHE A 254 -12.74 -0.36 -4.67
C PHE A 254 -14.22 -0.38 -4.31
N ARG A 255 -14.53 -0.29 -3.01
CA ARG A 255 -15.90 -0.37 -2.50
C ARG A 255 -16.52 1.00 -2.44
N LYS A 256 -17.79 1.10 -2.81
CA LYS A 256 -18.57 2.33 -2.69
C LYS A 256 -19.50 2.28 -1.49
N THR A 257 -19.90 3.46 -1.04
CA THR A 257 -20.85 3.65 0.06
C THR A 257 -22.26 3.09 -0.24
N ASP A 258 -22.61 2.91 -1.52
CA ASP A 258 -23.85 2.25 -1.95
C ASP A 258 -23.78 0.71 -1.94
N GLY A 259 -22.63 0.13 -1.57
CA GLY A 259 -22.38 -1.31 -1.53
C GLY A 259 -21.89 -1.90 -2.86
N SER A 260 -21.88 -1.14 -3.96
CA SER A 260 -21.25 -1.58 -5.20
C SER A 260 -19.72 -1.53 -5.09
N ALA A 261 -19.03 -2.20 -6.01
CA ALA A 261 -17.58 -2.14 -6.09
C ALA A 261 -17.11 -2.06 -7.54
N SER A 262 -15.89 -1.60 -7.75
CA SER A 262 -15.17 -1.74 -9.01
C SER A 262 -13.90 -2.54 -8.77
N LEU A 263 -13.61 -3.44 -9.71
CA LEU A 263 -12.45 -4.32 -9.68
C LEU A 263 -11.45 -3.91 -10.76
N ALA A 264 -10.18 -4.02 -10.42
CA ALA A 264 -9.07 -3.84 -11.35
C ALA A 264 -7.92 -4.73 -10.90
N GLY A 265 -7.06 -5.13 -11.83
CA GLY A 265 -5.89 -5.91 -11.48
C GLY A 265 -4.94 -6.07 -12.65
N THR A 266 -3.89 -6.83 -12.41
CA THR A 266 -2.93 -7.20 -13.44
C THR A 266 -2.45 -8.61 -13.17
N TRP A 267 -2.59 -9.47 -14.18
CA TRP A 267 -1.89 -10.74 -14.24
C TRP A 267 -0.50 -10.49 -14.81
N ILE A 268 0.55 -10.85 -14.09
CA ILE A 268 1.93 -10.71 -14.52
C ILE A 268 2.48 -12.13 -14.68
N ASP A 269 2.89 -12.49 -15.89
CA ASP A 269 3.45 -13.82 -16.10
C ASP A 269 4.82 -14.00 -15.43
N ALA A 270 5.32 -15.23 -15.38
CA ALA A 270 6.60 -15.55 -14.75
C ALA A 270 7.82 -14.85 -15.40
N GLY A 271 7.66 -14.28 -16.60
CA GLY A 271 8.67 -13.47 -17.28
C GLY A 271 8.53 -11.96 -17.02
N GLY A 272 7.59 -11.54 -16.17
CA GLY A 272 7.38 -10.14 -15.82
C GLY A 272 6.51 -9.35 -16.80
N ARG A 273 5.88 -10.00 -17.78
CA ARG A 273 5.02 -9.30 -18.74
C ARG A 273 3.61 -9.09 -18.14
N PRO A 274 3.13 -7.83 -18.06
CA PRO A 274 1.81 -7.53 -17.51
C PRO A 274 0.69 -7.82 -18.52
N SER A 275 -0.46 -8.21 -17.98
CA SER A 275 -1.75 -8.32 -18.66
C SER A 275 -2.79 -7.67 -17.73
N PRO A 276 -3.11 -6.39 -17.94
CA PRO A 276 -4.13 -5.68 -17.16
C PRO A 276 -5.48 -6.39 -17.25
N LEU A 277 -6.23 -6.35 -16.16
CA LEU A 277 -7.53 -7.00 -15.99
C LEU A 277 -8.57 -5.95 -15.57
N GLY A 278 -9.70 -5.95 -16.26
CA GLY A 278 -10.84 -5.09 -15.95
C GLY A 278 -11.85 -5.73 -15.01
N ASP A 279 -12.87 -4.94 -14.66
CA ASP A 279 -13.93 -5.29 -13.73
C ASP A 279 -14.64 -6.61 -14.05
N ALA A 280 -14.89 -6.89 -15.33
CA ALA A 280 -15.58 -8.10 -15.78
C ALA A 280 -14.68 -9.35 -15.81
N GLU A 281 -13.36 -9.20 -15.62
CA GLU A 281 -12.38 -10.28 -15.69
C GLU A 281 -12.01 -10.84 -14.32
N ILE A 282 -12.36 -10.12 -13.24
CA ILE A 282 -12.03 -10.46 -11.86
C ILE A 282 -13.33 -10.65 -11.08
N ALA A 283 -13.39 -11.66 -10.20
CA ALA A 283 -14.39 -11.71 -9.14
C ALA A 283 -13.70 -11.83 -7.79
N ILE A 284 -14.15 -11.03 -6.81
CA ILE A 284 -13.67 -11.07 -5.43
C ILE A 284 -14.89 -11.15 -4.51
N THR A 285 -14.99 -12.24 -3.75
CA THR A 285 -16.14 -12.49 -2.86
C THR A 285 -15.68 -12.81 -1.44
N GLU A 286 -16.38 -12.25 -0.46
CA GLU A 286 -16.12 -12.51 0.96
C GLU A 286 -16.49 -13.96 1.29
N ARG A 287 -15.59 -14.68 1.97
CA ARG A 287 -15.80 -16.07 2.40
C ARG A 287 -16.06 -16.18 3.89
N ALA A 288 -15.29 -15.46 4.70
CA ALA A 288 -15.48 -15.43 6.14
C ALA A 288 -15.03 -14.10 6.73
N ARG A 289 -15.64 -13.75 7.87
CA ARG A 289 -15.26 -12.60 8.68
C ARG A 289 -14.67 -13.04 10.00
N SER A 290 -13.68 -12.30 10.49
CA SER A 290 -13.13 -12.43 11.84
C SER A 290 -13.55 -11.24 12.70
N THR A 291 -13.69 -11.45 14.00
CA THR A 291 -13.79 -10.35 14.96
C THR A 291 -12.38 -9.85 15.26
N VAL A 292 -12.09 -8.61 14.90
CA VAL A 292 -10.77 -7.98 14.97
C VAL A 292 -10.93 -6.59 15.59
N ALA A 293 -10.24 -6.31 16.70
CA ALA A 293 -10.35 -5.03 17.40
C ALA A 293 -11.82 -4.59 17.66
N GLY A 294 -12.72 -5.55 17.94
CA GLY A 294 -14.15 -5.31 18.16
C GLY A 294 -15.03 -5.17 16.90
N ARG A 295 -14.48 -5.38 15.70
CA ARG A 295 -15.15 -5.21 14.40
C ARG A 295 -15.24 -6.53 13.64
N ALA A 296 -16.24 -6.70 12.79
CA ALA A 296 -16.36 -7.87 11.91
C ALA A 296 -15.69 -7.58 10.55
N ILE A 297 -14.46 -8.04 10.37
CA ILE A 297 -13.63 -7.77 9.19
C ILE A 297 -13.60 -8.99 8.26
N PRO A 298 -13.82 -8.85 6.93
CA PRO A 298 -13.68 -9.95 5.99
C PRO A 298 -12.21 -10.31 5.77
N THR A 299 -11.74 -11.34 6.48
CA THR A 299 -10.32 -11.74 6.46
C THR A 299 -10.04 -12.91 5.52
N ALA A 300 -11.08 -13.61 5.04
CA ALA A 300 -10.96 -14.69 4.06
C ALA A 300 -11.81 -14.40 2.82
N TRP A 301 -11.24 -14.64 1.65
CA TRP A 301 -11.80 -14.23 0.36
C TRP A 301 -11.71 -15.36 -0.66
N HIS A 302 -12.58 -15.31 -1.66
CA HIS A 302 -12.45 -16.08 -2.88
C HIS A 302 -12.15 -15.12 -4.04
N VAL A 303 -11.07 -15.39 -4.79
CA VAL A 303 -10.59 -14.56 -5.89
C VAL A 303 -10.54 -15.39 -7.17
N GLU A 304 -11.17 -14.89 -8.23
CA GLU A 304 -11.28 -15.56 -9.52
C GLU A 304 -10.82 -14.66 -10.68
N ILE A 305 -10.11 -15.27 -11.63
CA ILE A 305 -9.80 -14.71 -12.95
C ILE A 305 -10.07 -15.84 -13.96
N PRO A 306 -11.32 -16.00 -14.44
CA PRO A 306 -11.73 -17.16 -15.23
C PRO A 306 -10.91 -17.39 -16.50
N SER A 307 -10.50 -16.31 -17.17
CA SER A 307 -9.67 -16.36 -18.39
C SER A 307 -8.28 -16.98 -18.16
N ARG A 308 -7.85 -17.10 -16.90
CA ARG A 308 -6.59 -17.71 -16.47
C ARG A 308 -6.78 -19.06 -15.77
N GLY A 309 -8.01 -19.55 -15.65
CA GLY A 309 -8.31 -20.72 -14.83
C GLY A 309 -7.95 -20.52 -13.35
N PHE A 310 -7.89 -19.27 -12.90
CA PHE A 310 -7.54 -18.90 -11.54
C PHE A 310 -8.81 -18.73 -10.71
N ALA A 311 -8.88 -19.48 -9.62
CA ALA A 311 -9.93 -19.49 -8.62
C ALA A 311 -9.31 -20.02 -7.31
N VAL A 312 -9.13 -19.15 -6.33
CA VAL A 312 -8.44 -19.48 -5.08
C VAL A 312 -9.18 -18.93 -3.87
N ASP A 313 -9.07 -19.66 -2.77
CA ASP A 313 -9.51 -19.20 -1.45
C ASP A 313 -8.29 -18.69 -0.67
N THR A 314 -8.40 -17.50 -0.08
CA THR A 314 -7.35 -16.88 0.73
C THR A 314 -7.63 -17.06 2.22
N GLU A 315 -6.57 -17.27 3.00
CA GLU A 315 -6.60 -17.36 4.45
C GLU A 315 -5.50 -16.46 5.04
N PRO A 316 -5.80 -15.66 6.09
CA PRO A 316 -4.79 -14.84 6.75
C PRO A 316 -3.86 -15.73 7.58
N LEU A 317 -2.56 -15.39 7.63
CA LEU A 317 -1.65 -15.98 8.60
C LEU A 317 -2.11 -15.68 10.02
N ASN A 318 -2.55 -14.44 10.24
CA ASN A 318 -3.11 -13.98 11.50
C ASN A 318 -4.34 -13.10 11.21
N PRO A 319 -5.56 -13.50 11.60
CA PRO A 319 -6.74 -12.68 11.39
C PRO A 319 -6.73 -11.38 12.22
N GLN A 320 -5.88 -11.28 13.25
CA GLN A 320 -5.76 -10.11 14.13
C GLN A 320 -4.81 -9.02 13.61
N SER A 321 -4.46 -9.02 12.33
CA SER A 321 -3.59 -8.02 11.68
C SER A 321 -4.22 -6.64 11.48
N TRP A 322 -4.78 -6.07 12.56
CA TRP A 322 -5.31 -4.71 12.57
C TRP A 322 -4.22 -3.71 12.94
N MET A 323 -4.08 -2.70 12.09
CA MET A 323 -3.24 -1.53 12.32
C MET A 323 -4.12 -0.39 12.82
N GLY A 324 -4.15 -0.22 14.14
CA GLY A 324 -4.82 0.91 14.80
C GLY A 324 -4.00 2.21 14.74
N THR A 325 -3.52 2.54 13.55
CA THR A 325 -2.79 3.79 13.21
C THR A 325 -3.76 4.96 13.06
N THR A 326 -3.25 6.17 12.80
CA THR A 326 -4.07 7.39 12.61
C THR A 326 -5.12 7.20 11.50
N PHE A 327 -4.77 6.45 10.46
CA PHE A 327 -5.70 5.89 9.49
C PHE A 327 -5.67 4.38 9.65
N ALA A 328 -6.80 3.73 9.93
CA ALA A 328 -6.79 2.33 10.31
C ALA A 328 -6.86 1.37 9.12
N TYR A 329 -5.97 0.37 9.13
CA TYR A 329 -5.89 -0.67 8.12
C TYR A 329 -6.13 -2.04 8.76
N TRP A 330 -6.66 -2.99 8.00
CA TRP A 330 -6.32 -4.39 8.22
C TRP A 330 -5.25 -4.73 7.18
N GLU A 331 -4.10 -5.23 7.62
CA GLU A 331 -2.98 -5.45 6.72
C GLU A 331 -2.14 -6.66 7.17
N GLY A 332 -2.20 -7.74 6.39
CA GLY A 332 -1.56 -8.99 6.80
C GLY A 332 -1.20 -9.94 5.67
N PRO A 333 -0.19 -10.80 5.91
CA PRO A 333 0.17 -11.87 5.00
C PRO A 333 -0.95 -12.89 4.91
N ILE A 334 -1.21 -13.36 3.69
CA ILE A 334 -2.20 -14.39 3.38
C ILE A 334 -1.52 -15.59 2.69
N ARG A 335 -2.13 -16.76 2.84
CA ARG A 335 -1.91 -17.89 1.95
C ARG A 335 -3.15 -18.14 1.12
N PHE A 336 -3.00 -18.84 0.01
CA PHE A 336 -4.14 -19.24 -0.79
C PHE A 336 -3.96 -20.60 -1.43
N GLY A 337 -5.08 -21.25 -1.71
CA GLY A 337 -5.15 -22.56 -2.35
C GLY A 337 -6.40 -22.71 -3.21
N GLY A 338 -6.49 -23.81 -3.97
CA GLY A 338 -7.58 -24.10 -4.90
C GLY A 338 -7.04 -24.52 -6.27
N SER A 339 -7.37 -23.76 -7.31
CA SER A 339 -6.77 -23.96 -8.65
C SER A 339 -5.26 -23.71 -8.68
N HIS A 340 -4.78 -22.82 -7.81
CA HIS A 340 -3.38 -22.43 -7.64
C HIS A 340 -3.08 -22.34 -6.15
N ASN A 341 -1.80 -22.46 -5.79
CA ASN A 341 -1.33 -22.28 -4.43
C ASN A 341 -0.27 -21.17 -4.39
N GLY A 342 -0.18 -20.49 -3.26
CA GLY A 342 0.82 -19.45 -3.08
C GLY A 342 0.66 -18.67 -1.79
N ARG A 343 1.34 -17.53 -1.76
CA ARG A 343 1.39 -16.60 -0.63
C ARG A 343 1.17 -15.19 -1.14
N GLY A 344 0.77 -14.29 -0.27
CA GLY A 344 0.57 -12.91 -0.67
C GLY A 344 0.35 -11.99 0.52
N TYR A 345 -0.12 -10.79 0.21
CA TYR A 345 -0.56 -9.82 1.18
C TYR A 345 -1.96 -9.34 0.85
N LEU A 346 -2.72 -9.02 1.89
CA LEU A 346 -4.01 -8.37 1.81
C LEU A 346 -3.96 -7.09 2.64
N GLU A 347 -4.31 -5.97 2.01
CA GLU A 347 -4.52 -4.68 2.65
C GLU A 347 -5.98 -4.26 2.48
N MET A 348 -6.60 -3.79 3.55
CA MET A 348 -7.99 -3.35 3.56
C MET A 348 -8.14 -2.06 4.36
N THR A 349 -8.87 -1.10 3.80
CA THR A 349 -9.18 0.20 4.44
C THR A 349 -10.67 0.39 4.57
N GLY A 350 -11.13 1.27 5.47
CA GLY A 350 -12.54 1.70 5.48
C GLY A 350 -13.53 0.62 5.95
N TYR A 351 -13.14 -0.12 6.99
CA TYR A 351 -13.99 -1.07 7.73
C TYR A 351 -14.21 -0.63 9.20
N GLU A 352 -14.06 0.67 9.47
CA GLU A 352 -14.19 1.23 10.83
C GLU A 352 -15.61 1.30 11.36
#